data_AF-A0A3S4T8M1-F1
#
_entry.id   AF-A0A3S4T8M1-F1
#
_cell.length_a   1.000
_cell.length_b   1.000
_cell.length_c   1.000
_cell.angle_alpha   90.00
_cell.angle_beta   90.00
_cell.angle_gamma   90.00
#
_symmetry.space_group_name_H-M   'P 1'
#
loop_
_entity.id
_entity.type
_entity.pdbx_description
1 polymer ?
#
loop_
_entity_poly.entity_id
_entity_poly.type
_entity_poly.pdbx_seq_one_letter_code
_entity_poly.pdbx_strand_id
1 'polypeptide(L)' 'MLGCQISLSDVHRFYERLAVRRLMTNMELSENPEFMQHYMAALFLPHTDMSLFPTVQEKLKEIS' A
#
# COMPACT_ATOMS: atom_id res chain seq x y z
N MET A 1 2.60 -9.73 -15.95
CA MET A 1 1.97 -11.05 -16.24
C MET A 1 2.74 -12.27 -15.68
N LEU A 2 3.83 -12.12 -14.92
CA LEU A 2 4.60 -13.26 -14.39
C LEU A 2 3.77 -14.18 -13.49
N GLY A 3 2.84 -13.63 -12.71
CA GLY A 3 1.92 -14.42 -11.89
C GLY A 3 1.07 -15.41 -12.70
N CYS A 4 0.53 -15.00 -13.84
CA CYS A 4 -0.26 -15.91 -14.68
C CYS A 4 0.64 -16.98 -15.30
N GLN A 5 1.81 -16.60 -15.80
CA GLN A 5 2.77 -17.52 -16.42
C GLN A 5 3.21 -18.63 -15.44
N ILE A 6 3.57 -18.27 -14.20
CA ILE A 6 3.97 -19.24 -13.17
C ILE A 6 2.86 -20.24 -12.86
N SER A 7 1.60 -19.79 -12.92
CA SER A 7 0.44 -20.66 -12.65
C SER A 7 0.15 -21.62 -13.81
N LEU A 8 0.55 -21.27 -15.04
CA LEU A 8 0.37 -22.10 -16.23
C LEU A 8 1.51 -23.11 -16.40
N SER A 9 2.73 -22.76 -15.99
CA SER A 9 3.89 -23.64 -16.12
C SER A 9 4.05 -24.64 -14.97
N ASP A 10 3.48 -24.34 -13.79
CA ASP A 10 3.69 -25.13 -12.58
C ASP A 10 2.38 -25.27 -11.78
N VAL A 11 1.85 -26.49 -11.77
CA VAL A 11 0.58 -26.85 -11.11
C VAL A 11 0.73 -26.86 -9.57
N HIS A 12 1.91 -27.19 -9.05
CA HIS A 12 2.16 -27.15 -7.61
C HIS A 12 2.03 -25.73 -7.08
N ARG A 13 2.68 -24.78 -7.78
CA ARG A 13 2.60 -23.35 -7.45
C ARG A 13 1.19 -22.78 -7.58
N PHE A 14 0.36 -23.34 -8.47
CA PHE A 14 -1.05 -22.96 -8.56
C PHE A 14 -1.82 -23.33 -7.28
N TYR A 15 -1.65 -24.54 -6.75
CA TYR A 15 -2.32 -24.98 -5.52
C TYR A 15 -1.84 -24.22 -4.27
N GLU A 16 -0.55 -23.91 -4.17
CA GLU A 16 -0.02 -23.07 -3.09
C GLU A 16 -0.74 -21.70 -3.06
N ARG A 17 -0.94 -21.08 -4.22
CA ARG A 17 -1.64 -19.80 -4.31
C ARG A 17 -3.12 -19.90 -3.98
N LEU A 18 -3.77 -21.02 -4.33
CA LEU A 18 -5.14 -21.28 -3.89
C LEU A 18 -5.25 -21.42 -2.37
N ALA A 19 -4.24 -21.99 -1.71
CA ALA A 19 -4.18 -22.02 -0.25
C ALA A 19 -3.99 -20.61 0.33
N VAL A 20 -3.04 -19.84 -0.20
CA VAL A 20 -2.79 -18.44 0.25
C VAL A 20 -4.01 -17.55 0.05
N ARG A 21 -4.74 -17.70 -1.05
CA ARG A 21 -5.99 -16.96 -1.30
C ARG A 21 -6.97 -17.08 -0.14
N ARG A 22 -7.07 -18.26 0.49
CA ARG A 22 -8.00 -18.48 1.62
C ARG A 22 -7.58 -17.75 2.89
N LEU A 23 -6.32 -17.34 2.98
CA LEU A 23 -5.76 -16.59 4.11
C LEU A 23 -5.84 -15.06 3.89
N MET A 24 -6.17 -14.62 2.67
CA MET A 24 -6.31 -13.19 2.37
C MET A 24 -7.64 -12.68 2.91
N THR A 25 -7.58 -11.67 3.77
CA THR A 25 -8.77 -10.95 4.24
C THR A 25 -8.91 -9.67 3.43
N ASN A 26 -10.06 -9.49 2.79
CA ASN A 26 -10.38 -8.22 2.16
C ASN A 26 -10.82 -7.23 3.24
N MET A 27 -10.16 -6.07 3.28
CA MET A 27 -10.48 -5.00 4.22
C MET A 27 -11.19 -3.90 3.44
N GLU A 28 -12.44 -3.60 3.80
CA GLU A 28 -13.18 -2.48 3.24
C GLU A 28 -12.77 -1.20 3.95
N LEU A 29 -12.11 -0.30 3.22
CA LEU A 29 -11.50 0.90 3.77
C LEU A 29 -12.43 2.13 3.70
N SER A 30 -13.45 2.08 2.84
CA SER A 30 -14.38 3.21 2.64
C SER A 30 -15.27 3.49 3.87
N GLU A 31 -15.52 2.48 4.70
CA GLU A 31 -16.33 2.62 5.92
C GLU A 31 -15.51 2.95 7.17
N ASN A 32 -14.17 2.99 7.06
CA ASN A 32 -13.30 3.26 8.20
C ASN A 32 -13.00 4.76 8.33
N PRO A 33 -13.48 5.44 9.40
CA PRO A 33 -13.27 6.89 9.57
C PRO A 33 -11.80 7.28 9.74
N GLU A 34 -11.00 6.44 10.40
CA GLU A 34 -9.57 6.67 10.63
C GLU A 34 -8.79 6.58 9.32
N PHE A 35 -9.12 5.61 8.47
CA PHE A 35 -8.56 5.54 7.10
C PHE A 35 -8.90 6.79 6.29
N MET A 36 -10.15 7.26 6.37
CA MET A 36 -10.57 8.47 5.65
C MET A 36 -9.84 9.72 6.14
N GLN A 37 -9.52 9.82 7.44
CA GLN A 37 -8.68 10.90 7.97
C GLN A 37 -7.26 10.85 7.40
N HIS A 38 -6.62 9.67 7.36
CA HIS A 38 -5.31 9.51 6.74
C HIS A 38 -5.34 9.81 5.24
N TYR A 39 -6.39 9.36 4.54
CA TYR A 39 -6.60 9.66 3.13
C TYR A 39 -6.67 11.16 2.88
N MET A 40 -7.46 11.91 3.66
CA MET A 40 -7.55 13.37 3.51
C MET A 40 -6.22 14.07 3.80
N ALA A 41 -5.46 13.61 4.80
CA ALA A 41 -4.14 14.18 5.12
C ALA A 41 -3.11 13.98 3.98
N ALA A 42 -3.23 12.90 3.21
CA ALA A 42 -2.38 12.61 2.06
C ALA A 42 -2.72 13.43 0.80
N LEU A 43 -3.79 14.22 0.80
CA LEU A 43 -4.14 15.10 -0.33
C LEU A 43 -3.31 16.39 -0.39
N PHE A 44 -2.53 16.69 0.66
CA PHE A 44 -1.59 17.81 0.70
C PHE A 44 -0.18 17.32 0.40
N LEU A 45 0.64 18.14 -0.27
CA LEU A 45 2.03 17.77 -0.57
C LEU A 45 2.99 18.32 0.48
N PRO A 46 3.95 17.52 0.97
CA PRO A 46 4.11 16.06 0.77
C PRO A 46 3.07 15.23 1.54
N HIS A 47 2.52 15.79 2.62
CA HIS A 47 1.43 15.31 3.47
C HIS A 47 1.05 16.45 4.45
N THR A 48 -0.10 16.42 5.11
CA THR A 48 -0.43 17.43 6.15
C THR A 48 0.51 17.37 7.36
N ASP A 49 0.96 16.16 7.72
CA ASP A 49 1.98 15.93 8.75
C ASP A 49 3.37 15.77 8.13
N MET A 50 4.23 16.76 8.36
CA MET A 50 5.61 16.80 7.85
C MET A 50 6.56 15.86 8.57
N SER A 51 6.24 15.40 9.79
CA SER A 51 7.08 14.47 10.55
C SER A 51 7.22 13.11 9.87
N LEU A 52 6.25 12.75 9.04
CA LEU A 52 6.25 11.54 8.22
C LEU A 52 7.21 11.61 7.03
N PHE A 53 7.68 12.81 6.66
CA PHE A 53 8.53 13.05 5.49
C PHE A 53 9.83 13.79 5.88
N PRO A 54 10.67 13.19 6.74
CA PRO A 54 11.86 13.85 7.28
C PRO A 54 12.82 14.33 6.18
N THR A 55 13.01 13.53 5.12
CA THR A 55 13.87 13.88 3.99
C THR A 55 13.38 15.12 3.22
N VAL A 56 12.06 15.34 3.14
CA VAL A 56 11.50 16.54 2.50
C VAL A 56 11.66 17.74 3.43
N GLN A 57 11.45 17.55 4.74
CA GLN A 57 11.63 18.60 5.74
C GLN A 57 13.08 19.11 5.80
N GLU A 58 14.07 18.23 5.70
CA GLU A 58 15.50 18.60 5.63
C GLU A 58 15.80 19.43 4.39
N LYS A 59 15.35 18.99 3.20
CA LYS A 59 15.53 19.75 1.96
C LYS A 59 14.89 21.13 1.99
N LEU A 60 13.71 21.27 2.60
CA LEU A 60 13.06 22.58 2.74
C LEU A 60 13.85 23.52 3.65
N LYS A 61 14.55 23.00 4.67
CA LYS A 61 15.43 23.79 5.53
C LYS A 61 16.72 24.20 4.83
N GLU A 62 17.23 23.40 3.90
CA GLU A 62 18.42 23.72 3.10
C GLU A 62 18.16 24.78 2.04
N ILE A 63 16.91 24.91 1.57
CA ILE A 63 16.50 25.87 0.54
C ILE A 63 16.09 27.23 1.13
N SER A 64 15.68 27.26 2.41
CA SER A 64 15.29 28.47 3.13
C SER A 64 16.47 29.21 3.75
#